data_AF-A0A931XTG9-F1
#
_entry.id   AF-A0A931XTG9-F1
#
_cell.length_a   1.000
_cell.length_b   1.000
_cell.length_c   1.000
_cell.angle_alpha   90.00
_cell.angle_beta   90.00
_cell.angle_gamma   90.00
#
_symmetry.space_group_name_H-M   'P 1'
#
loop_
_entity.id
_entity.type
_entity.pdbx_description
1 polymer ?
#
loop_
_entity_poly.entity_id
_entity_poly.type
_entity_poly.pdbx_seq_one_letter_code
_entity_poly.pdbx_strand_id
1 'polypeptide(L)'
;MDATLAGTGPSCPSQTAWALLGLMAAGEVEDPAVVRGVRYLLDTQTADGSWTEPFYTGTGFPRVFYLRYHGYAMLFALWALARYQRLRSGPTGAA
;
A
#
# COMPACT_ATOMS: atom_id res chain seq x y z
N MET A 1 18.27 9.77 -15.35
CA MET A 1 17.00 9.13 -14.97
C MET A 1 15.92 9.98 -15.59
N ASP A 2 14.95 9.37 -16.28
CA ASP A 2 13.87 10.14 -16.91
C ASP A 2 12.91 10.64 -15.81
N ALA A 3 12.86 11.96 -15.62
CA ALA A 3 12.02 12.58 -14.60
C ALA A 3 10.53 12.41 -14.89
N THR A 4 10.15 12.17 -16.15
CA THR A 4 8.75 11.97 -16.55
C THR A 4 8.16 10.68 -15.98
N LEU A 5 9.01 9.73 -15.58
CA LEU A 5 8.57 8.46 -15.00
C LEU A 5 8.42 8.50 -13.47
N ALA A 6 8.76 9.61 -12.81
CA ALA A 6 8.70 9.71 -11.34
C ALA A 6 7.26 9.49 -10.83
N GLY A 7 7.08 8.51 -9.94
CA GLY A 7 5.77 8.14 -9.39
C GLY A 7 4.83 7.47 -10.39
N THR A 8 5.30 7.13 -11.60
CA THR A 8 4.50 6.44 -12.61
C THR A 8 4.94 4.98 -12.74
N GLY A 9 3.97 4.09 -12.87
CA GLY A 9 4.19 2.66 -12.99
C GLY A 9 2.90 1.86 -12.78
N PRO A 10 2.93 0.56 -13.02
CA PRO A 10 1.81 -0.32 -12.67
C PRO A 10 1.61 -0.30 -11.15
N SER A 11 0.36 -0.37 -10.71
CA SER A 11 0.04 -0.44 -9.28
C SER A 11 0.65 -1.68 -8.64
N CYS A 12 1.25 -1.49 -7.47
CA CYS A 12 1.87 -2.55 -6.69
C CYS A 12 1.26 -2.54 -5.28
N PRO A 13 0.89 -3.70 -4.70
CA PRO A 13 0.28 -3.77 -3.37
C PRO A 13 1.07 -3.03 -2.29
N SER A 14 2.40 -3.18 -2.25
CA SER A 14 3.24 -2.53 -1.24
C SER A 14 3.29 -1.01 -1.40
N GLN A 15 3.45 -0.51 -2.62
CA GLN A 15 3.50 0.93 -2.91
C GLN A 15 2.13 1.61 -2.72
N THR A 16 1.04 0.95 -3.12
CA THR A 16 -0.32 1.42 -2.81
C THR A 16 -0.50 1.51 -1.29
N ALA A 17 -0.07 0.49 -0.55
CA ALA A 17 -0.14 0.51 0.90
C ALA A 17 0.70 1.64 1.52
N TRP A 18 1.90 1.95 1.02
CA TRP A 18 2.69 3.09 1.49
C TRP A 18 1.98 4.43 1.28
N ALA A 19 1.40 4.64 0.10
CA ALA A 19 0.62 5.84 -0.19
C ALA A 19 -0.59 5.97 0.76
N LEU A 20 -1.32 4.87 0.98
CA LEU A 20 -2.45 4.82 1.91
C LEU A 20 -2.03 5.14 3.34
N LEU A 21 -0.95 4.54 3.83
CA LEU A 21 -0.42 4.79 5.17
C LEU A 21 -0.02 6.26 5.34
N GLY A 22 0.60 6.87 4.32
CA GLY A 22 0.96 8.29 4.31
C GLY A 22 -0.27 9.21 4.36
N LEU A 23 -1.25 9.00 3.48
CA LEU A 23 -2.49 9.79 3.46
C LEU A 23 -3.27 9.66 4.78
N MET A 24 -3.41 8.45 5.30
CA MET A 24 -4.04 8.23 6.60
C MET A 24 -3.22 8.78 7.78
N ALA A 25 -1.91 8.97 7.65
CA ALA A 25 -1.10 9.64 8.66
C ALA A 25 -1.30 11.16 8.62
N ALA A 26 -1.60 11.72 7.44
CA ALA A 26 -1.95 13.12 7.26
C ALA A 26 -3.40 13.47 7.67
N GLY A 27 -4.21 12.48 8.07
CA GLY A 27 -5.62 12.68 8.44
C GLY A 27 -6.61 12.54 7.28
N GLU A 28 -6.13 12.22 6.08
CA GLU A 28 -6.92 12.16 4.85
C GLU A 28 -7.66 10.82 4.67
N VAL A 29 -8.13 10.21 5.77
CA VAL A 29 -8.74 8.87 5.74
C VAL A 29 -10.01 8.81 4.87
N GLU A 30 -10.76 9.91 4.78
CA GLU A 30 -11.99 10.02 3.99
C GLU A 30 -11.73 10.44 2.52
N ASP A 31 -10.47 10.68 2.14
CA ASP A 31 -10.15 11.09 0.77
C ASP A 31 -10.54 9.98 -0.23
N PRO A 32 -11.19 10.31 -1.36
CA PRO A 32 -11.58 9.34 -2.37
C PRO A 32 -10.42 8.46 -2.90
N ALA A 33 -9.20 8.98 -2.92
CA ALA A 33 -8.01 8.22 -3.30
C ALA A 33 -7.67 7.13 -2.27
N VAL A 34 -7.86 7.39 -0.97
CA VAL A 34 -7.69 6.37 0.08
C VAL A 34 -8.72 5.27 -0.12
N VAL A 35 -9.99 5.62 -0.33
CA VAL A 35 -11.06 4.65 -0.58
C VAL A 35 -10.77 3.79 -1.81
N ARG A 36 -10.31 4.40 -2.92
CA ARG A 36 -9.94 3.66 -4.13
C ARG A 36 -8.74 2.74 -3.92
N GLY A 37 -7.71 3.19 -3.18
CA GLY A 37 -6.55 2.35 -2.90
C GLY A 37 -6.88 1.17 -1.97
N VAL A 38 -7.75 1.37 -0.98
CA VAL A 38 -8.28 0.28 -0.13
C VAL A 38 -9.04 -0.73 -0.96
N ARG A 39 -9.93 -0.29 -1.86
CA ARG A 39 -10.65 -1.18 -2.79
C ARG A 39 -9.68 -1.96 -3.67
N TYR A 40 -8.69 -1.29 -4.26
CA TYR A 40 -7.65 -1.98 -5.04
C TYR A 40 -6.98 -3.11 -4.25
N LEU A 41 -6.63 -2.88 -2.97
CA LEU A 41 -6.04 -3.94 -2.14
C LEU A 41 -7.02 -5.09 -1.89
N LEU A 42 -8.30 -4.81 -1.63
CA LEU A 42 -9.30 -5.86 -1.44
C LEU A 42 -9.55 -6.66 -2.74
N ASP A 43 -9.68 -5.97 -3.86
CA ASP A 43 -10.00 -6.56 -5.17
C ASP A 43 -8.84 -7.39 -5.75
N THR A 44 -7.60 -7.09 -5.33
CA THR A 44 -6.39 -7.79 -5.80
C THR A 44 -5.85 -8.80 -4.79
N GLN A 45 -6.52 -8.98 -3.66
CA GLN A 45 -6.18 -10.03 -2.70
C GLN A 45 -6.49 -11.39 -3.34
N THR A 46 -5.52 -12.30 -3.27
CA THR A 46 -5.67 -13.66 -3.79
C THR A 46 -6.48 -14.52 -2.80
N ALA A 47 -6.93 -15.70 -3.26
CA ALA A 47 -7.77 -16.59 -2.46
C ALA A 47 -7.09 -17.10 -1.17
N ASP A 48 -5.76 -17.13 -1.10
CA ASP A 48 -5.01 -17.51 0.11
C ASP A 48 -4.80 -16.34 1.08
N GLY A 49 -5.29 -15.16 0.74
CA GLY A 49 -5.16 -13.94 1.53
C GLY A 49 -3.89 -13.12 1.26
N SER A 50 -3.01 -13.57 0.36
CA SER A 50 -1.79 -12.86 -0.04
C SER A 50 -2.03 -11.91 -1.23
N TRP A 51 -0.99 -11.18 -1.62
CA TRP A 51 -1.00 -10.31 -2.81
C TRP A 51 0.15 -10.68 -3.75
N THR A 52 -0.15 -10.68 -5.05
CA THR A 52 0.89 -10.86 -6.07
C THR A 52 1.54 -9.52 -6.39
N GLU A 53 2.87 -9.46 -6.30
CA GLU A 53 3.67 -8.30 -6.69
C GLU A 53 4.84 -8.74 -7.57
N PRO A 54 4.71 -8.65 -8.91
CA PRO A 54 5.75 -9.09 -9.83
C PRO A 54 6.89 -8.06 -9.97
N PHE A 55 6.65 -6.81 -9.60
CA PHE A 55 7.60 -5.71 -9.73
C PHE A 55 8.48 -5.56 -8.49
N TYR A 56 9.69 -5.03 -8.69
CA TYR A 56 10.66 -4.80 -7.63
C TYR A 56 10.38 -3.44 -6.99
N THR A 57 10.09 -3.43 -5.70
CA THR A 57 9.72 -2.23 -4.94
C THR A 57 10.82 -1.79 -3.96
N GLY A 58 11.83 -2.62 -3.74
CA GLY A 58 13.02 -2.31 -2.94
C GLY A 58 14.18 -1.80 -3.80
N THR A 59 14.92 -0.81 -3.28
CA THR A 59 16.17 -0.36 -3.88
C THR A 59 17.34 -0.82 -3.02
N GLY A 60 18.28 -1.58 -3.61
CA GLY A 60 19.54 -1.91 -2.94
C GLY A 60 20.61 -0.87 -3.26
N PHE A 61 21.00 -0.78 -4.53
CA PHE A 61 21.88 0.28 -5.03
C PHE A 61 21.16 1.04 -6.16
N PRO A 62 20.88 2.34 -5.98
CA PRO A 62 20.16 3.11 -6.98
C PRO A 62 20.74 2.93 -8.38
N ARG A 63 19.87 2.67 -9.36
CA ARG A 63 20.17 2.51 -10.80
C ARG A 63 20.87 1.23 -11.22
N VAL A 64 21.41 0.43 -10.30
CA VAL A 64 22.21 -0.77 -10.66
C VAL A 64 21.77 -2.04 -9.96
N PHE A 65 21.00 -1.96 -8.87
CA PHE A 65 20.56 -3.13 -8.13
C PHE A 65 19.24 -2.90 -7.39
N TYR A 66 18.24 -3.71 -7.73
CA TYR A 66 16.88 -3.65 -7.20
C TYR A 66 16.54 -4.94 -6.46
N LEU A 67 15.75 -4.80 -5.39
CA LEU A 67 15.40 -5.90 -4.49
C LEU A 67 13.91 -6.18 -4.55
N ARG A 68 13.57 -7.46 -4.53
CA ARG A 68 12.21 -7.93 -4.30
C ARG A 68 12.12 -8.47 -2.88
N TYR A 69 11.44 -7.73 -2.01
CA TYR A 69 11.11 -8.21 -0.68
C TYR A 69 9.78 -8.97 -0.73
N HIS A 70 9.84 -10.30 -0.76
CA HIS A 70 8.63 -11.14 -0.91
C HIS A 70 7.55 -10.86 0.15
N GLY A 71 7.94 -10.45 1.35
CA GLY A 71 6.99 -10.12 2.43
C GLY A 71 6.30 -8.77 2.28
N TYR A 72 6.78 -7.84 1.44
CA TYR A 72 6.26 -6.46 1.40
C TYR A 72 4.79 -6.39 0.97
N ALA A 73 4.42 -7.10 -0.09
CA ALA A 73 3.06 -7.09 -0.60
C ALA A 73 2.06 -7.48 0.49
N MET A 74 2.35 -8.54 1.25
CA MET A 74 1.49 -9.02 2.32
C MET A 74 1.53 -8.12 3.57
N LEU A 75 2.72 -7.80 4.08
CA LEU A 75 2.88 -7.06 5.32
C LEU A 75 2.29 -5.65 5.23
N PHE A 76 2.59 -4.92 4.15
CA PHE A 76 2.11 -3.55 4.01
C PHE A 76 0.64 -3.47 3.63
N ALA A 77 0.15 -4.35 2.74
CA ALA A 77 -1.27 -4.35 2.39
C ALA A 77 -2.15 -4.64 3.61
N LEU A 78 -1.79 -5.66 4.41
CA LEU A 78 -2.52 -5.98 5.63
C LEU A 78 -2.45 -4.82 6.64
N TRP A 79 -1.28 -4.19 6.82
CA TRP A 79 -1.14 -3.05 7.70
C TRP A 79 -2.02 -1.85 7.28
N ALA A 80 -2.02 -1.52 5.99
CA ALA A 80 -2.85 -0.44 5.45
C ALA A 80 -4.35 -0.71 5.68
N LEU A 81 -4.83 -1.92 5.38
CA LEU A 81 -6.22 -2.31 5.59
C LEU A 81 -6.62 -2.26 7.07
N ALA A 82 -5.77 -2.80 7.95
CA ALA A 82 -6.03 -2.79 9.40
C ALA A 82 -6.05 -1.37 9.97
N ARG A 83 -5.14 -0.50 9.52
CA ARG A 83 -5.13 0.93 9.91
C ARG A 83 -6.39 1.63 9.43
N TYR A 84 -6.79 1.42 8.17
CA TYR A 84 -7.98 2.03 7.60
C TYR A 84 -9.24 1.63 8.36
N GLN A 85 -9.42 0.34 8.65
CA GLN A 85 -10.53 -0.15 9.45
C GLN A 85 -10.57 0.52 10.83
N ARG A 86 -9.44 0.59 11.53
CA ARG A 86 -9.36 1.21 12.86
C ARG A 86 -9.78 2.69 12.85
N LEU A 87 -9.34 3.45 11.85
CA LEU A 87 -9.68 4.87 11.74
C LEU A 87 -11.16 5.08 11.39
N ARG A 88 -11.74 4.17 10.60
CA ARG A 88 -13.15 4.20 10.18
C ARG A 88 -14.13 3.76 11.26
N SER A 89 -13.76 2.78 12.09
CA SER A 89 -14.62 2.25 13.14
C SER A 89 -14.69 3.14 14.39
N GLY A 90 -13.91 4.23 14.46
CA GLY A 90 -13.77 5.05 15.66
C GLY A 90 -13.12 4.28 16.82
N PRO A 91 -12.85 4.93 17.96
CA PRO A 91 -12.37 4.21 19.15
C PRO A 91 -13.47 3.27 19.67
N THR A 92 -13.31 1.97 19.42
CA THR A 92 -14.08 0.95 20.14
C THR A 92 -13.66 0.99 21.62
N GLY A 93 -14.49 1.59 22.47
CA GLY A 93 -14.48 1.37 23.92
C GLY A 93 -13.47 2.16 24.75
N ALA A 94 -13.84 3.39 25.12
CA ALA A 94 -13.47 3.99 26.41
C ALA A 94 -14.76 4.61 26.99
N ALA A 95 -15.58 3.76 27.59
CA ALA A 95 -16.69 4.11 28.46
C ALA A 95 -16.53 3.31 29.75
#